data_AF-A0A0F9BAA9-F1
#
_entry.id   AF-A0A0F9BAA9-F1
#
_cell.length_a   1.000
_cell.length_b   1.000
_cell.length_c   1.000
_cell.angle_alpha   90.00
_cell.angle_beta   90.00
_cell.angle_gamma   90.00
#
_symmetry.space_group_name_H-M   'P 1'
#
loop_
_entity.id
_entity.type
_entity.pdbx_description
1 polymer ?
#
loop_
_entity_poly.entity_id
_entity_poly.type
_entity_poly.pdbx_seq_one_letter_code
_entity_poly.pdbx_strand_id
1 'polypeptide(L)'
;MKILNTIVLGLAIFLTAGWLFATDYPGGGAADGFTDPTAENTWTADQTYDDDVNLTFGTGGDVDIDFNQVNLVINPQVVGTGHVIITETSNPATSAIDTGILNLDTTEGGNVGAIIVAHHNSGTPADNDRPFRFIVHADDSGATSRLVGIMGAKFDDVTSTSMDSSWEFSVMDNVNADAVNLTATLTSLGVWTDAPSFGERKEPERELTTKSVLNKVRVLDVYRFRGKGSLDIIDVERHISPTADAFYNAFKTGKDPRVLNSEGIPQYGIAARDVAGVALMAIQELIKENDKLKERLDILESN
;
A
#
# COMPACT_ATOMS: atom_id res chain seq x y z
N MET A 1 19.79 -67.16 -49.35
CA MET A 1 20.36 -66.02 -50.09
C MET A 1 19.96 -64.63 -49.52
N LYS A 2 19.60 -64.51 -48.23
CA LYS A 2 19.29 -63.21 -47.56
C LYS A 2 20.24 -62.84 -46.41
N ILE A 3 21.14 -63.74 -46.00
CA ILE A 3 22.09 -63.52 -44.90
C ILE A 3 23.39 -62.85 -45.38
N LEU A 4 23.72 -62.98 -46.67
CA LEU A 4 24.95 -62.42 -47.23
C LEU A 4 24.87 -60.89 -47.45
N ASN A 5 23.69 -60.33 -47.69
CA ASN A 5 23.52 -58.88 -47.88
C ASN A 5 23.61 -58.07 -46.57
N THR A 6 23.32 -58.68 -45.41
CA THR A 6 23.39 -57.98 -44.11
C THR A 6 24.84 -57.87 -43.61
N ILE A 7 25.69 -58.85 -43.90
CA ILE A 7 27.11 -58.83 -43.50
C ILE A 7 27.92 -57.85 -44.37
N VAL A 8 27.59 -57.72 -45.66
CA VAL A 8 28.27 -56.78 -46.56
C VAL A 8 27.90 -55.32 -46.24
N LEU A 9 26.68 -55.04 -45.79
CA LEU A 9 26.27 -53.69 -45.36
C LEU A 9 26.88 -53.31 -43.99
N GLY A 10 27.05 -54.27 -43.08
CA GLY A 10 27.72 -54.05 -41.79
C GLY A 10 29.23 -53.80 -41.92
N LEU A 11 29.91 -54.43 -42.87
CA LEU A 11 31.35 -54.21 -43.10
C LEU A 11 31.66 -52.90 -43.84
N ALA A 12 30.74 -52.40 -44.66
CA ALA A 12 30.90 -51.13 -45.38
C ALA A 12 30.81 -49.89 -44.45
N ILE A 13 30.15 -50.02 -43.30
CA ILE A 13 30.06 -48.95 -42.29
C ILE A 13 31.32 -48.90 -41.41
N PHE A 14 32.01 -50.02 -41.21
CA PHE A 14 33.26 -50.05 -40.43
C PHE A 14 34.51 -49.67 -41.23
N LEU A 15 34.50 -49.80 -42.57
CA LEU A 15 35.66 -49.48 -43.41
C LEU A 15 35.68 -48.05 -43.98
N THR A 16 34.61 -47.27 -43.80
CA THR A 16 34.56 -45.85 -44.19
C THR A 16 34.68 -44.88 -43.00
N ALA A 17 34.72 -45.39 -41.76
CA ALA A 17 34.96 -44.60 -40.56
C ALA A 17 36.45 -44.23 -40.33
N GLY A 18 37.32 -44.60 -41.26
CA GLY A 18 38.78 -44.43 -41.13
C GLY A 18 39.36 -43.14 -41.68
N TRP A 19 38.60 -42.05 -41.83
CA TRP A 19 39.12 -40.74 -42.29
C TRP A 19 38.43 -39.54 -41.61
N LEU A 20 37.88 -39.71 -40.40
CA LEU A 20 37.72 -38.56 -39.52
C LEU A 20 39.07 -38.34 -38.82
N PHE A 21 40.02 -37.80 -39.56
CA PHE A 21 41.15 -37.14 -38.96
C PHE A 21 40.56 -36.04 -38.07
N ALA A 22 40.51 -36.32 -36.77
CA ALA A 22 40.78 -35.28 -35.79
C ALA A 22 42.13 -34.70 -36.20
N THR A 23 42.10 -33.71 -37.08
CA THR A 23 43.15 -32.69 -37.08
C THR A 23 43.25 -32.26 -35.63
N ASP A 24 44.44 -32.31 -35.05
CA ASP A 24 44.68 -31.73 -33.73
C ASP A 24 43.90 -30.42 -33.68
N TYR A 25 42.90 -30.34 -32.80
CA TYR A 25 42.21 -29.09 -32.53
C TYR A 25 43.33 -28.10 -32.29
N PRO A 26 43.49 -27.06 -33.14
CA PRO A 26 44.68 -26.25 -33.11
C PRO A 26 44.83 -25.78 -31.68
N GLY A 27 45.93 -26.18 -31.05
CA GLY A 27 46.33 -25.80 -29.69
C GLY A 27 46.64 -24.30 -29.63
N GLY A 28 45.70 -23.48 -30.08
CA GLY A 28 45.59 -22.08 -29.77
C GLY A 28 45.00 -21.99 -28.38
N GLY A 29 45.86 -22.09 -27.37
CA GLY A 29 45.61 -21.59 -26.03
C GLY A 29 45.50 -20.06 -26.02
N ALA A 30 44.70 -19.49 -26.91
CA ALA A 30 43.96 -18.30 -26.57
C ALA A 30 42.85 -18.82 -25.66
N ALA A 31 43.01 -18.61 -24.36
CA ALA A 31 41.89 -18.72 -23.45
C ALA A 31 40.72 -17.97 -24.11
N ASP A 32 39.71 -18.69 -24.57
CA ASP A 32 38.50 -18.11 -25.16
C ASP A 32 37.66 -17.36 -24.11
N GLY A 33 38.24 -17.13 -22.93
CA GLY A 33 37.65 -16.44 -21.81
C GLY A 33 36.60 -17.26 -21.06
N PHE A 34 36.20 -18.42 -21.60
CA PHE A 34 35.17 -19.25 -20.99
C PHE A 34 35.80 -20.45 -20.30
N THR A 35 36.41 -20.15 -19.16
CA THR A 35 36.63 -21.14 -18.09
C THR A 35 35.30 -21.85 -17.83
N ASP A 36 35.36 -23.17 -17.76
CA ASP A 36 34.30 -24.10 -17.35
C ASP A 36 33.04 -23.40 -16.78
N PRO A 37 31.86 -23.47 -17.43
CA PRO A 37 30.65 -22.81 -16.94
C PRO A 37 30.17 -23.35 -15.57
N THR A 38 30.78 -24.44 -15.09
CA THR A 38 30.56 -24.99 -13.74
C THR A 38 31.55 -24.47 -12.69
N ALA A 39 32.60 -23.75 -13.11
CA ALA A 39 33.53 -23.07 -12.21
C ALA A 39 32.96 -21.72 -11.73
N GLU A 40 33.44 -21.26 -10.57
CA GLU A 40 33.14 -19.93 -10.06
C GLU A 40 33.71 -18.86 -11.00
N ASN A 41 32.88 -18.31 -11.89
CA ASN A 41 33.25 -17.24 -12.78
C ASN A 41 33.10 -15.89 -12.07
N THR A 42 34.20 -15.15 -11.92
CA THR A 42 34.19 -13.76 -11.44
C THR A 42 34.32 -12.82 -12.63
N TRP A 43 33.29 -12.01 -12.86
CA TRP A 43 33.26 -11.04 -13.96
C TRP A 43 33.70 -9.69 -13.39
N THR A 44 34.85 -9.17 -13.81
CA THR A 44 35.45 -7.94 -13.26
C THR A 44 35.20 -6.68 -14.10
N ALA A 45 34.44 -6.81 -15.19
CA ALA A 45 34.12 -5.73 -16.11
C ALA A 45 32.60 -5.69 -16.38
N ASP A 46 32.13 -4.59 -16.98
CA ASP A 46 30.74 -4.42 -17.37
C ASP A 46 30.28 -5.54 -18.31
N GLN A 47 29.03 -5.96 -18.12
CA GLN A 47 28.39 -6.97 -18.96
C GLN A 47 27.40 -6.29 -19.89
N THR A 48 27.63 -6.49 -21.18
CA THR A 48 26.69 -6.10 -22.23
C THR A 48 26.11 -7.38 -22.82
N TYR A 49 24.80 -7.53 -22.68
CA TYR A 49 24.05 -8.60 -23.34
C TYR A 49 23.33 -8.02 -24.55
N ASP A 50 23.15 -8.84 -25.59
CA ASP A 50 22.33 -8.46 -26.73
C ASP A 50 20.88 -8.25 -26.27
N ASP A 51 20.13 -7.42 -27.01
CA ASP A 51 18.70 -7.29 -26.81
C ASP A 51 17.99 -8.64 -27.03
N ASP A 52 16.82 -8.80 -26.40
CA ASP A 52 16.02 -10.04 -26.46
C ASP A 52 16.72 -11.31 -25.92
N VAL A 53 17.87 -11.19 -25.25
CA VAL A 53 18.50 -12.29 -24.52
C VAL A 53 17.93 -12.38 -23.11
N ASN A 54 17.34 -13.54 -22.79
CA ASN A 54 16.85 -13.84 -21.46
C ASN A 54 17.99 -14.26 -20.52
N LEU A 55 18.22 -13.49 -19.46
CA LEU A 55 19.17 -13.82 -18.41
C LEU A 55 18.49 -14.68 -17.36
N THR A 56 18.75 -15.97 -17.41
CA THR A 56 18.19 -16.95 -16.47
C THR A 56 19.15 -17.21 -15.31
N PHE A 57 18.67 -17.03 -14.08
CA PHE A 57 19.40 -17.26 -12.84
C PHE A 57 18.75 -18.38 -12.01
N GLY A 58 19.55 -19.00 -11.13
CA GLY A 58 19.10 -20.07 -10.24
C GLY A 58 19.23 -21.48 -10.83
N THR A 59 19.36 -22.48 -9.96
CA THR A 59 19.52 -23.87 -10.38
C THR A 59 18.17 -24.42 -10.85
N GLY A 60 17.98 -24.48 -12.16
CA GLY A 60 16.71 -24.89 -12.78
C GLY A 60 15.98 -23.75 -13.48
N GLY A 61 16.57 -22.55 -13.51
CA GLY A 61 15.99 -21.38 -14.15
C GLY A 61 14.84 -20.80 -13.35
N ASP A 62 15.16 -20.29 -12.16
CA ASP A 62 14.17 -19.81 -11.21
C ASP A 62 13.75 -18.36 -11.52
N VAL A 63 14.67 -17.56 -12.06
CA VAL A 63 14.50 -16.11 -12.30
C VAL A 63 14.95 -15.76 -13.71
N ASP A 64 14.17 -14.94 -14.39
CA ASP A 64 14.49 -14.37 -15.69
C ASP A 64 14.56 -12.85 -15.63
N ILE A 65 15.56 -12.27 -16.30
CA ILE A 65 15.67 -10.82 -16.55
C ILE A 65 15.90 -10.63 -18.05
N ASP A 66 14.97 -9.98 -18.73
CA ASP A 66 15.05 -9.76 -20.17
C ASP A 66 14.52 -8.39 -20.58
N PHE A 67 14.88 -7.96 -21.78
CA PHE A 67 14.28 -6.78 -22.41
C PHE A 67 13.49 -7.23 -23.64
N ASN A 68 12.16 -7.14 -23.59
CA ASN A 68 11.27 -7.64 -24.64
C ASN A 68 11.00 -6.62 -25.75
N GLN A 69 12.03 -5.88 -26.14
CA GLN A 69 12.02 -4.71 -27.04
C GLN A 69 11.29 -3.47 -26.50
N VAL A 70 10.34 -3.64 -25.57
CA VAL A 70 9.52 -2.53 -25.04
C VAL A 70 9.76 -2.32 -23.54
N ASN A 71 9.92 -3.40 -22.77
CA ASN A 71 10.00 -3.34 -21.32
C ASN A 71 11.19 -4.17 -20.83
N LEU A 72 11.84 -3.69 -19.78
CA LEU A 72 12.61 -4.55 -18.89
C LEU A 72 11.62 -5.40 -18.10
N VAL A 73 11.76 -6.71 -18.24
CA VAL A 73 10.96 -7.70 -17.52
C VAL A 73 11.86 -8.36 -16.49
N ILE A 74 11.42 -8.34 -15.23
CA ILE A 74 12.03 -9.12 -14.16
C ILE A 74 10.97 -10.12 -13.73
N ASN A 75 11.18 -11.39 -14.07
CA ASN A 75 10.31 -12.48 -13.65
C ASN A 75 11.02 -13.26 -12.53
N PRO A 76 10.77 -12.94 -11.25
CA PRO A 76 11.42 -13.61 -10.13
C PRO A 76 10.91 -15.04 -9.89
N GLN A 77 9.92 -15.51 -10.66
CA GLN A 77 9.25 -16.78 -10.42
C GLN A 77 8.92 -17.48 -11.75
N VAL A 78 9.96 -17.91 -12.46
CA VAL A 78 9.83 -18.78 -13.65
C VAL A 78 9.50 -20.20 -13.22
N VAL A 79 10.22 -20.70 -12.21
CA VAL A 79 9.98 -21.97 -11.52
C VAL A 79 9.98 -21.72 -10.01
N GLY A 80 9.12 -22.43 -9.27
CA GLY A 80 9.12 -22.34 -7.80
C GLY A 80 8.43 -21.09 -7.26
N THR A 81 9.05 -20.42 -6.28
CA THR A 81 8.55 -19.20 -5.62
C THR A 81 9.66 -18.14 -5.62
N GLY A 82 9.33 -16.88 -5.90
CA GLY A 82 10.33 -15.81 -5.82
C GLY A 82 9.74 -14.42 -5.70
N HIS A 83 10.60 -13.49 -5.27
CA HIS A 83 10.26 -12.09 -5.03
C HIS A 83 11.40 -11.19 -5.53
N VAL A 84 11.06 -9.99 -5.99
CA VAL A 84 12.06 -8.94 -6.22
C VAL A 84 12.25 -8.17 -4.92
N ILE A 85 13.48 -8.14 -4.42
CA ILE A 85 13.87 -7.33 -3.26
C ILE A 85 14.93 -6.33 -3.73
N ILE A 86 14.63 -5.04 -3.57
CA ILE A 86 15.59 -3.95 -3.81
C ILE A 86 16.08 -3.49 -2.44
N THR A 87 17.36 -3.70 -2.17
CA THR A 87 18.00 -3.33 -0.90
C THR A 87 19.16 -2.39 -1.17
N GLU A 88 19.16 -1.26 -0.47
CA GLU A 88 20.33 -0.41 -0.39
C GLU A 88 21.10 -0.72 0.90
N THR A 89 22.41 -0.84 0.81
CA THR A 89 23.30 -0.91 1.98
C THR A 89 24.17 0.34 1.99
N SER A 90 23.85 1.32 2.83
CA SER A 90 24.70 2.50 3.01
C SER A 90 25.70 2.29 4.15
N ASN A 91 26.94 2.73 3.96
CA ASN A 91 27.96 2.74 5.01
C ASN A 91 27.78 4.03 5.83
N PRO A 92 27.42 3.97 7.12
CA PRO A 92 27.10 5.14 7.94
C PRO A 92 28.31 6.06 8.24
N ALA A 93 29.51 5.73 7.75
CA ALA A 93 30.75 6.41 8.08
C ALA A 93 30.89 7.85 7.52
N THR A 94 30.01 8.31 6.64
CA THR A 94 30.02 9.69 6.14
C THR A 94 28.63 10.28 6.25
N SER A 95 28.49 11.40 6.97
CA SER A 95 27.24 12.13 7.24
C SER A 95 26.53 12.65 5.99
N ALA A 96 26.01 11.78 5.15
CA ALA A 96 25.26 12.13 3.95
C ALA A 96 23.81 11.62 4.08
N ILE A 97 22.90 12.61 4.18
CA ILE A 97 21.59 12.71 3.53
C ILE A 97 20.96 11.38 3.06
N ASP A 98 19.75 11.07 3.54
CA ASP A 98 18.88 9.95 3.14
C ASP A 98 19.19 9.38 1.75
N THR A 99 19.85 8.23 1.69
CA THR A 99 20.20 7.57 0.43
C THR A 99 19.16 6.52 -0.01
N GLY A 100 18.24 6.16 0.88
CA GLY A 100 17.17 5.16 0.68
C GLY A 100 16.01 5.66 -0.19
N ILE A 101 16.30 6.00 -1.45
CA ILE A 101 15.31 6.55 -2.38
C ILE A 101 15.06 5.55 -3.52
N LEU A 102 13.85 5.01 -3.59
CA LEU A 102 13.34 4.41 -4.83
C LEU A 102 12.82 5.54 -5.72
N ASN A 103 13.62 5.95 -6.70
CA ASN A 103 13.21 6.99 -7.65
C ASN A 103 12.48 6.37 -8.85
N LEU A 104 11.30 6.90 -9.16
CA LEU A 104 10.56 6.60 -10.38
C LEU A 104 10.43 7.92 -11.16
N ASP A 105 11.32 8.11 -12.13
CA ASP A 105 11.45 9.36 -12.87
C ASP A 105 11.10 9.16 -14.36
N THR A 106 10.42 10.15 -14.93
CA THR A 106 10.13 10.22 -16.37
C THR A 106 10.82 11.48 -16.89
N THR A 107 11.95 11.30 -17.56
CA THR A 107 12.83 12.40 -17.97
C THR A 107 12.35 13.15 -19.22
N GLU A 108 11.30 12.66 -19.87
CA GLU A 108 10.73 13.28 -21.06
C GLU A 108 9.50 14.14 -20.72
N GLY A 109 9.33 15.27 -21.41
CA GLY A 109 8.27 16.27 -21.18
C GLY A 109 6.87 15.84 -21.63
N GLY A 110 6.48 14.58 -21.38
CA GLY A 110 5.15 14.05 -21.67
C GLY A 110 4.09 14.49 -20.67
N ASN A 111 2.81 14.23 -21.00
CA ASN A 111 1.66 14.55 -20.14
C ASN A 111 1.46 13.57 -18.97
N VAL A 112 2.29 12.53 -18.88
CA VAL A 112 2.15 11.41 -17.94
C VAL A 112 3.49 11.19 -17.26
N GLY A 113 3.50 11.08 -15.93
CA GLY A 113 4.70 10.74 -15.15
C GLY A 113 4.81 9.23 -14.90
N ALA A 114 5.61 8.86 -13.90
CA ALA A 114 5.73 7.46 -13.50
C ALA A 114 4.39 6.88 -13.01
N ILE A 115 4.07 5.67 -13.46
CA ILE A 115 2.86 4.93 -13.07
C ILE A 115 3.29 3.63 -12.40
N ILE A 116 2.77 3.38 -11.19
CA ILE A 116 2.84 2.07 -10.54
C ILE A 116 1.53 1.35 -10.82
N VAL A 117 1.59 0.24 -11.54
CA VAL A 117 0.43 -0.62 -11.83
C VAL A 117 0.55 -1.90 -11.01
N ALA A 118 -0.48 -2.18 -10.21
CA ALA A 118 -0.63 -3.47 -9.54
C ALA A 118 -1.75 -4.25 -10.21
N HIS A 119 -1.49 -5.50 -10.59
CA HIS A 119 -2.46 -6.36 -11.26
C HIS A 119 -2.61 -7.68 -10.50
N HIS A 120 -3.83 -7.97 -10.05
CA HIS A 120 -4.17 -9.22 -9.39
C HIS A 120 -4.79 -10.20 -10.38
N ASN A 121 -3.94 -10.97 -11.06
CA ASN A 121 -4.34 -11.92 -12.09
C ASN A 121 -4.81 -13.26 -11.47
N SER A 122 -5.89 -13.22 -10.67
CA SER A 122 -6.52 -14.42 -10.12
C SER A 122 -7.66 -14.87 -11.01
N GLY A 123 -7.70 -16.16 -11.35
CA GLY A 123 -8.86 -16.77 -12.03
C GLY A 123 -10.07 -16.99 -11.13
N THR A 124 -9.89 -16.80 -9.82
CA THR A 124 -10.93 -16.93 -8.79
C THR A 124 -10.80 -15.78 -7.78
N PRO A 125 -11.00 -14.52 -8.21
CA PRO A 125 -10.98 -13.40 -7.27
C PRO A 125 -12.10 -13.56 -6.24
N ALA A 126 -11.83 -13.16 -5.00
CA ALA A 126 -12.74 -13.31 -3.88
C ALA A 126 -12.75 -12.07 -2.99
N ASP A 127 -13.77 -11.96 -2.14
CA ASP A 127 -13.87 -10.92 -1.13
C ASP A 127 -12.62 -10.92 -0.24
N ASN A 128 -12.14 -9.71 0.08
CA ASN A 128 -10.92 -9.45 0.85
C ASN A 128 -9.60 -9.74 0.14
N ASP A 129 -9.59 -10.11 -1.13
CA ASP A 129 -8.36 -10.07 -1.94
C ASP A 129 -7.80 -8.64 -1.97
N ARG A 130 -6.46 -8.55 -2.00
CA ARG A 130 -5.74 -7.28 -1.89
C ARG A 130 -4.81 -7.12 -3.09
N PRO A 131 -5.27 -6.50 -4.19
CA PRO A 131 -4.45 -6.36 -5.40
C PRO A 131 -3.22 -5.47 -5.19
N PHE A 132 -3.24 -4.59 -4.18
CA PHE A 132 -2.14 -3.70 -3.87
C PHE A 132 -2.04 -3.44 -2.37
N ARG A 133 -0.80 -3.50 -1.84
CA ARG A 133 -0.47 -3.02 -0.50
C ARG A 133 0.90 -2.37 -0.48
N PHE A 134 0.95 -1.18 0.11
CA PHE A 134 2.14 -0.55 0.62
C PHE A 134 2.17 -0.75 2.14
N ILE A 135 3.23 -1.39 2.65
CA ILE A 135 3.39 -1.74 4.05
C ILE A 135 4.67 -1.09 4.55
N VAL A 136 4.56 -0.32 5.64
CA VAL A 136 5.69 0.38 6.26
C VAL A 136 6.02 -0.29 7.57
N HIS A 137 7.25 -0.77 7.69
CA HIS A 137 7.82 -1.22 8.96
C HIS A 137 8.91 -0.24 9.42
N ALA A 138 9.10 -0.15 10.72
CA ALA A 138 10.25 0.52 11.33
C ALA A 138 10.67 -0.23 12.59
N ASP A 139 11.96 -0.26 12.87
CA ASP A 139 12.47 -0.82 14.11
C ASP A 139 12.28 0.19 15.25
N ASP A 140 11.74 -0.27 16.38
CA ASP A 140 11.67 0.54 17.59
C ASP A 140 13.05 0.69 18.26
N SER A 141 13.10 1.43 19.38
CA SER A 141 14.35 1.62 20.14
C SER A 141 14.99 0.32 20.67
N GLY A 142 14.26 -0.80 20.64
CA GLY A 142 14.74 -2.14 20.98
C GLY A 142 15.11 -3.00 19.76
N ALA A 143 15.23 -2.41 18.57
CA ALA A 143 15.50 -3.10 17.31
C ALA A 143 14.42 -4.16 16.94
N THR A 144 13.20 -4.00 17.46
CA THR A 144 12.08 -4.85 17.06
C THR A 144 11.35 -4.19 15.90
N SER A 145 11.24 -4.90 14.77
CA SER A 145 10.47 -4.42 13.63
C SER A 145 8.99 -4.31 13.99
N ARG A 146 8.41 -3.13 13.78
CA ARG A 146 7.01 -2.81 14.04
C ARG A 146 6.32 -2.39 12.75
N LEU A 147 5.08 -2.83 12.57
CA LEU A 147 4.21 -2.32 11.53
C LEU A 147 3.79 -0.89 11.86
N VAL A 148 4.20 0.09 11.05
CA VAL A 148 3.87 1.51 11.26
C VAL A 148 2.58 1.89 10.54
N GLY A 149 2.39 1.39 9.32
CA GLY A 149 1.24 1.73 8.52
C GLY A 149 1.05 0.86 7.29
N ILE A 150 -0.17 0.88 6.76
CA ILE A 150 -0.58 0.17 5.55
C ILE A 150 -1.41 1.13 4.71
N MET A 151 -1.14 1.18 3.43
CA MET A 151 -2.04 1.71 2.42
C MET A 151 -2.31 0.63 1.39
N GLY A 152 -3.53 0.43 0.95
CA GLY A 152 -3.81 -0.59 -0.06
C GLY A 152 -5.21 -0.55 -0.63
N ALA A 153 -5.41 -1.30 -1.70
CA ALA A 153 -6.73 -1.57 -2.26
C ALA A 153 -7.18 -2.96 -1.83
N LYS A 154 -8.50 -3.11 -1.63
CA LYS A 154 -9.13 -4.36 -1.21
C LYS A 154 -10.44 -4.55 -1.96
N PHE A 155 -10.74 -5.80 -2.31
CA PHE A 155 -12.08 -6.16 -2.79
C PHE A 155 -13.04 -6.33 -1.61
N ASP A 156 -14.17 -5.64 -1.65
CA ASP A 156 -15.19 -5.71 -0.59
C ASP A 156 -16.31 -6.68 -0.94
N ASP A 157 -16.70 -6.75 -2.22
CA ASP A 157 -17.69 -7.69 -2.75
C ASP A 157 -17.31 -8.07 -4.18
N VAL A 158 -17.00 -9.35 -4.40
CA VAL A 158 -16.66 -9.93 -5.69
C VAL A 158 -17.75 -10.88 -6.11
N THR A 159 -18.46 -10.52 -7.18
CA THR A 159 -19.43 -11.38 -7.83
C THR A 159 -18.99 -11.73 -9.24
N SER A 160 -19.73 -12.60 -9.94
CA SER A 160 -19.46 -12.92 -11.34
C SER A 160 -19.59 -11.71 -12.30
N THR A 161 -20.21 -10.61 -11.86
CA THR A 161 -20.54 -9.46 -12.71
C THR A 161 -20.12 -8.11 -12.15
N SER A 162 -19.73 -8.04 -10.88
CA SER A 162 -19.32 -6.80 -10.20
C SER A 162 -18.15 -7.05 -9.28
N MET A 163 -17.38 -5.99 -9.05
CA MET A 163 -16.30 -5.96 -8.08
C MET A 163 -16.34 -4.61 -7.39
N ASP A 164 -16.79 -4.61 -6.15
CA ASP A 164 -16.70 -3.44 -5.29
C ASP A 164 -15.37 -3.44 -4.57
N SER A 165 -14.80 -2.26 -4.39
CA SER A 165 -13.50 -2.09 -3.76
C SER A 165 -13.45 -0.84 -2.92
N SER A 166 -12.50 -0.84 -1.99
CA SER A 166 -12.14 0.31 -1.21
C SER A 166 -10.64 0.43 -1.06
N TRP A 167 -10.21 1.65 -0.74
CA TRP A 167 -8.86 1.90 -0.28
C TRP A 167 -8.82 1.89 1.24
N GLU A 168 -7.89 1.12 1.79
CA GLU A 168 -7.62 1.06 3.22
C GLU A 168 -6.38 1.89 3.53
N PHE A 169 -6.49 2.76 4.53
CA PHE A 169 -5.38 3.52 5.10
C PHE A 169 -5.36 3.22 6.59
N SER A 170 -4.33 2.52 7.03
CA SER A 170 -4.24 2.07 8.41
C SER A 170 -2.92 2.52 9.02
N VAL A 171 -2.98 2.97 10.27
CA VAL A 171 -1.81 3.39 11.04
C VAL A 171 -1.80 2.69 12.39
N MET A 172 -0.61 2.44 12.92
CA MET A 172 -0.44 1.89 14.26
C MET A 172 -0.77 2.96 15.31
N ASP A 173 -1.68 2.64 16.23
CA ASP A 173 -2.10 3.51 17.35
C ASP A 173 -2.05 2.77 18.70
N ASN A 174 -1.34 1.64 18.81
CA ASN A 174 -1.13 0.96 20.09
C ASN A 174 0.15 0.10 20.12
N VAL A 175 0.64 -0.23 21.31
CA VAL A 175 1.87 -0.98 21.63
C VAL A 175 1.83 -2.47 21.19
N ASN A 176 0.74 -2.92 20.54
CA ASN A 176 0.66 -4.29 20.04
C ASN A 176 1.35 -4.38 18.67
N ALA A 177 2.48 -5.09 18.66
CA ALA A 177 3.53 -5.14 17.63
C ALA A 177 3.08 -5.22 16.16
N ASP A 178 1.94 -5.84 15.86
CA ASP A 178 1.64 -6.38 14.53
C ASP A 178 0.21 -6.06 14.06
N ALA A 179 -0.47 -5.12 14.70
CA ALA A 179 -1.84 -4.76 14.35
C ALA A 179 -2.03 -3.25 14.20
N VAL A 180 -2.49 -2.86 13.02
CA VAL A 180 -3.10 -1.55 12.82
C VAL A 180 -4.50 -1.56 13.47
N ASN A 181 -4.76 -0.62 14.37
CA ASN A 181 -6.02 -0.51 15.11
C ASN A 181 -6.84 0.73 14.72
N LEU A 182 -6.28 1.61 13.88
CA LEU A 182 -7.00 2.69 13.21
C LEU A 182 -6.97 2.46 11.71
N THR A 183 -8.14 2.31 11.10
CA THR A 183 -8.31 2.21 9.65
C THR A 183 -9.31 3.26 9.18
N ALA A 184 -8.88 4.10 8.25
CA ALA A 184 -9.76 4.94 7.44
C ALA A 184 -9.92 4.25 6.08
N THR A 185 -11.17 4.15 5.63
CA THR A 185 -11.50 3.51 4.35
C THR A 185 -12.06 4.56 3.40
N LEU A 186 -11.51 4.68 2.20
CA LEU A 186 -12.09 5.48 1.13
C LEU A 186 -12.92 4.53 0.25
N THR A 187 -14.23 4.71 0.26
CA THR A 187 -15.16 3.89 -0.52
C THR A 187 -15.12 4.27 -2.00
N SER A 188 -15.67 3.41 -2.86
CA SER A 188 -15.84 3.69 -4.30
C SER A 188 -16.65 4.96 -4.61
N LEU A 189 -17.41 5.48 -3.63
CA LEU A 189 -18.13 6.75 -3.73
C LEU A 189 -17.31 7.97 -3.29
N GLY A 190 -16.02 7.80 -2.98
CA GLY A 190 -15.13 8.89 -2.58
C GLY A 190 -15.36 9.40 -1.16
N VAL A 191 -16.01 8.61 -0.30
CA VAL A 191 -16.30 9.00 1.09
C VAL A 191 -15.36 8.27 2.04
N TRP A 192 -14.69 9.03 2.89
CA TRP A 192 -13.94 8.47 4.02
C TRP A 192 -14.89 7.97 5.09
N THR A 193 -14.84 6.68 5.35
CA THR A 193 -15.55 6.04 6.45
C THR A 193 -14.54 5.58 7.51
N ASP A 194 -14.94 5.73 8.77
CA ASP A 194 -14.32 5.03 9.89
C ASP A 194 -15.31 3.93 10.30
N ALA A 195 -14.84 2.83 10.87
CA ALA A 195 -15.67 1.70 11.29
C ALA A 195 -16.12 1.83 12.77
N PRO A 196 -17.29 2.41 13.08
CA PRO A 196 -17.84 2.44 14.44
C PRO A 196 -18.59 1.13 14.78
N SER A 197 -17.97 -0.03 14.55
CA SER A 197 -18.61 -1.31 14.91
C SER A 197 -18.46 -1.57 16.41
N PHE A 198 -19.55 -1.37 17.18
CA PHE A 198 -19.59 -1.72 18.60
C PHE A 198 -19.64 -3.23 18.87
N GLY A 199 -20.00 -4.03 17.87
CA GLY A 199 -20.02 -5.50 18.00
C GLY A 199 -18.65 -6.15 17.86
N GLU A 200 -17.71 -5.47 17.16
CA GLU A 200 -16.44 -6.09 16.77
C GLU A 200 -15.20 -5.27 17.15
N ARG A 201 -15.30 -3.93 17.24
CA ARG A 201 -14.12 -3.05 17.29
C ARG A 201 -14.13 -2.00 18.38
N LYS A 202 -15.30 -1.61 18.92
CA LYS A 202 -15.44 -0.51 19.87
C LYS A 202 -16.36 -0.88 21.02
N GLU A 203 -16.18 -0.23 22.17
CA GLU A 203 -17.06 -0.37 23.33
C GLU A 203 -17.66 1.00 23.68
N PRO A 204 -18.91 1.05 24.19
CA PRO A 204 -19.48 2.30 24.68
C PRO A 204 -18.77 2.72 25.97
N GLU A 205 -18.07 3.85 25.94
CA GLU A 205 -17.34 4.36 27.10
C GLU A 205 -18.25 5.10 28.09
N ARG A 206 -19.21 5.89 27.58
CA ARG A 206 -20.09 6.73 28.40
C ARG A 206 -21.34 7.14 27.64
N GLU A 207 -22.49 7.07 28.30
CA GLU A 207 -23.72 7.69 27.81
C GLU A 207 -23.71 9.21 28.07
N LEU A 208 -23.82 10.01 27.01
CA LEU A 208 -24.05 11.44 27.13
C LEU A 208 -25.55 11.69 27.35
N THR A 209 -25.91 12.42 28.41
CA THR A 209 -27.32 12.81 28.58
C THR A 209 -27.67 13.94 27.63
N THR A 210 -28.79 13.81 26.93
CA THR A 210 -29.24 14.73 25.87
C THR A 210 -29.41 16.17 26.35
N LYS A 211 -29.91 16.38 27.59
CA LYS A 211 -30.01 17.72 28.21
C LYS A 211 -28.65 18.40 28.43
N SER A 212 -27.62 17.63 28.78
CA SER A 212 -26.27 18.19 28.94
C SER A 212 -25.65 18.59 27.60
N VAL A 213 -26.01 17.90 26.53
CA VAL A 213 -25.56 18.20 25.16
C VAL A 213 -26.11 19.54 24.71
N LEU A 214 -27.42 19.81 24.86
CA LEU A 214 -28.00 21.09 24.46
C LEU A 214 -27.36 22.30 25.15
N ASN A 215 -27.14 22.21 26.47
CA ASN A 215 -26.50 23.29 27.21
C ASN A 215 -25.08 23.57 26.71
N LYS A 216 -24.32 22.52 26.37
CA LYS A 216 -22.97 22.63 25.82
C LYS A 216 -22.97 23.18 24.40
N VAL A 217 -23.84 22.67 23.53
CA VAL A 217 -24.00 23.16 22.14
C VAL A 217 -24.40 24.63 22.13
N ARG A 218 -25.29 25.06 23.04
CA ARG A 218 -25.77 26.45 23.11
C ARG A 218 -24.66 27.47 23.37
N VAL A 219 -23.62 27.09 24.12
CA VAL A 219 -22.50 27.98 24.46
C VAL A 219 -21.28 27.72 23.57
N LEU A 220 -21.38 26.81 22.62
CA LEU A 220 -20.29 26.48 21.72
C LEU A 220 -20.26 27.46 20.56
N ASP A 221 -19.18 28.21 20.45
CA ASP A 221 -19.01 29.14 19.35
C ASP A 221 -18.80 28.40 18.03
N VAL A 222 -19.54 28.80 17.00
CA VAL A 222 -19.40 28.31 15.63
C VAL A 222 -18.91 29.46 14.77
N TYR A 223 -17.76 29.26 14.12
CA TYR A 223 -17.14 30.28 13.28
C TYR A 223 -17.05 29.81 11.84
N ARG A 224 -17.07 30.76 10.91
CA ARG A 224 -16.54 30.55 9.56
C ARG A 224 -15.07 30.95 9.56
N PHE A 225 -14.19 30.02 9.22
CA PHE A 225 -12.74 30.25 9.26
C PHE A 225 -12.02 29.70 8.02
N ARG A 226 -10.72 30.01 7.94
CA ARG A 226 -9.79 29.65 6.86
C ARG A 226 -8.42 29.31 7.44
N GLY A 227 -7.55 28.71 6.63
CA GLY A 227 -6.16 28.50 6.99
C GLY A 227 -5.45 29.79 7.40
N LYS A 228 -4.59 29.71 8.42
CA LYS A 228 -3.74 30.83 8.83
C LYS A 228 -2.82 31.19 7.65
N GLY A 229 -2.81 32.47 7.27
CA GLY A 229 -2.04 32.96 6.12
C GLY A 229 -2.77 32.90 4.77
N SER A 230 -3.95 32.28 4.69
CA SER A 230 -4.72 32.24 3.44
C SER A 230 -5.39 33.58 3.12
N LEU A 231 -5.40 33.96 1.83
CA LEU A 231 -6.01 35.22 1.34
C LEU A 231 -7.54 35.22 1.46
N ASP A 232 -8.15 36.42 1.49
CA ASP A 232 -9.62 36.56 1.56
C ASP A 232 -10.24 36.68 0.18
N ILE A 233 -10.12 35.61 -0.60
CA ILE A 233 -10.62 35.54 -1.96
C ILE A 233 -11.56 34.35 -2.10
N ILE A 234 -12.39 34.38 -3.16
CA ILE A 234 -13.50 33.45 -3.39
C ILE A 234 -13.03 31.99 -3.50
N ASP A 235 -11.85 31.76 -4.08
CA ASP A 235 -11.35 30.41 -4.39
C ASP A 235 -10.55 29.76 -3.25
N VAL A 236 -10.54 30.36 -2.06
CA VAL A 236 -9.87 29.77 -0.89
C VAL A 236 -10.89 29.03 -0.04
N GLU A 237 -10.55 27.80 0.32
CA GLU A 237 -11.35 26.95 1.19
C GLU A 237 -11.79 27.68 2.48
N ARG A 238 -13.05 27.43 2.87
CA ARG A 238 -13.66 27.96 4.09
C ARG A 238 -14.39 26.83 4.79
N HIS A 239 -14.24 26.80 6.11
CA HIS A 239 -14.92 25.82 6.95
C HIS A 239 -15.88 26.53 7.88
N ILE A 240 -16.95 25.84 8.26
CA ILE A 240 -17.89 26.28 9.28
C ILE A 240 -17.96 25.17 10.32
N SER A 241 -17.40 25.43 11.49
CA SER A 241 -17.44 24.50 12.62
C SER A 241 -17.08 25.24 13.92
N PRO A 242 -17.33 24.64 15.09
CA PRO A 242 -16.58 25.02 16.28
C PRO A 242 -15.09 24.74 16.08
N THR A 243 -14.26 25.40 16.89
CA THR A 243 -12.84 25.05 16.95
C THR A 243 -12.66 23.70 17.66
N ALA A 244 -11.64 22.94 17.25
CA ALA A 244 -11.41 21.59 17.77
C ALA A 244 -11.16 21.56 19.28
N ASP A 245 -10.47 22.56 19.81
CA ASP A 245 -10.20 22.75 21.25
C ASP A 245 -11.48 23.06 22.04
N ALA A 246 -12.33 23.96 21.55
CA ALA A 246 -13.60 24.29 22.19
C ALA A 246 -14.53 23.07 22.20
N PHE A 247 -14.60 22.34 21.08
CA PHE A 247 -15.40 21.13 20.97
C PHE A 247 -14.89 20.03 21.92
N TYR A 248 -13.58 19.77 21.92
CA TYR A 248 -12.98 18.79 22.83
C TYR A 248 -13.20 19.19 24.30
N ASN A 249 -13.05 20.47 24.65
CA ASN A 249 -13.26 20.94 26.02
C ASN A 249 -14.72 20.76 26.47
N ALA A 250 -15.68 20.97 25.57
CA ALA A 250 -17.09 20.77 25.85
C ALA A 250 -17.46 19.28 25.98
N PHE A 251 -17.07 18.44 25.02
CA PHE A 251 -17.60 17.07 24.89
C PHE A 251 -16.62 15.97 25.31
N LYS A 252 -15.32 16.29 25.40
CA LYS A 252 -14.24 15.31 25.61
C LYS A 252 -14.25 14.22 24.54
N THR A 253 -14.52 14.63 23.31
CA THR A 253 -14.61 13.76 22.11
C THR A 253 -13.63 14.27 21.06
N GLY A 254 -13.03 13.34 20.33
CA GLY A 254 -11.97 13.60 19.35
C GLY A 254 -10.61 13.06 19.83
N LYS A 255 -9.53 13.49 19.18
CA LYS A 255 -8.16 13.13 19.56
C LYS A 255 -7.72 13.98 20.76
N ASP A 256 -7.40 13.31 21.87
CA ASP A 256 -6.73 13.90 23.02
C ASP A 256 -5.36 14.47 22.58
N PRO A 257 -5.06 15.74 22.85
CA PRO A 257 -3.90 16.43 22.30
C PRO A 257 -2.58 16.06 23.00
N ARG A 258 -2.40 14.79 23.42
CA ARG A 258 -1.13 14.29 23.99
C ARG A 258 0.08 14.57 23.10
N VAL A 259 -0.16 14.89 21.82
CA VAL A 259 0.80 15.43 20.88
C VAL A 259 0.79 16.96 20.97
N LEU A 260 1.86 17.52 21.52
CA LEU A 260 2.17 18.94 21.41
C LEU A 260 2.85 19.20 20.06
N ASN A 261 2.61 20.36 19.44
CA ASN A 261 3.39 20.80 18.29
C ASN A 261 4.83 21.18 18.72
N SER A 262 5.68 21.58 17.77
CA SER A 262 7.06 22.02 18.04
C SER A 262 7.17 23.23 18.99
N GLU A 263 6.07 23.92 19.26
CA GLU A 263 5.98 25.07 20.16
C GLU A 263 5.38 24.70 21.53
N GLY A 264 5.10 23.42 21.79
CA GLY A 264 4.48 22.96 23.03
C GLY A 264 2.96 23.19 23.11
N ILE A 265 2.31 23.50 21.98
CA ILE A 265 0.87 23.77 21.91
C ILE A 265 0.11 22.46 21.65
N PRO A 266 -0.92 22.12 22.45
CA PRO A 266 -1.74 20.93 22.24
C PRO A 266 -2.43 20.92 20.87
N GLN A 267 -2.34 19.80 20.14
CA GLN A 267 -3.02 19.63 18.85
C GLN A 267 -4.31 18.81 19.01
N TYR A 268 -5.46 19.51 19.00
CA TYR A 268 -6.77 18.88 19.04
C TYR A 268 -7.20 18.43 17.65
N GLY A 269 -7.79 17.24 17.56
CA GLY A 269 -8.44 16.74 16.34
C GLY A 269 -9.90 16.41 16.62
N ILE A 270 -10.80 16.83 15.74
CA ILE A 270 -12.20 16.41 15.74
C ILE A 270 -12.53 15.80 14.38
N ALA A 271 -13.25 14.69 14.37
CA ALA A 271 -13.76 14.11 13.13
C ALA A 271 -15.16 14.68 12.82
N ALA A 272 -15.53 14.73 11.54
CA ALA A 272 -16.86 15.17 11.13
C ALA A 272 -17.98 14.36 11.81
N ARG A 273 -17.74 13.07 12.06
CA ARG A 273 -18.67 12.20 12.79
C ARG A 273 -18.89 12.62 14.24
N ASP A 274 -17.89 13.20 14.90
CA ASP A 274 -18.00 13.58 16.31
C ASP A 274 -18.97 14.76 16.42
N VAL A 275 -18.82 15.73 15.52
CA VAL A 275 -19.72 16.88 15.37
C VAL A 275 -21.12 16.41 14.97
N ALA A 276 -21.24 15.49 14.00
CA ALA A 276 -22.52 14.95 13.56
C ALA A 276 -23.25 14.17 14.67
N GLY A 277 -22.53 13.39 15.47
CA GLY A 277 -23.08 12.66 16.62
C GLY A 277 -23.64 13.61 17.67
N VAL A 278 -22.89 14.65 18.05
CA VAL A 278 -23.36 15.70 18.97
C VAL A 278 -24.58 16.43 18.39
N ALA A 279 -24.58 16.77 17.10
CA ALA A 279 -25.71 17.41 16.44
C ALA A 279 -26.97 16.52 16.47
N LEU A 280 -26.85 15.23 16.20
CA LEU A 280 -27.96 14.27 16.26
C LEU A 280 -28.55 14.19 17.67
N MET A 281 -27.69 14.12 18.70
CA MET A 281 -28.14 14.12 20.10
C MET A 281 -28.88 15.42 20.47
N ALA A 282 -28.40 16.57 20.00
CA ALA A 282 -29.06 17.85 20.22
C ALA A 282 -30.43 17.90 19.53
N ILE A 283 -30.53 17.44 18.28
CA ILE A 283 -31.81 17.36 17.54
C ILE A 283 -32.82 16.49 18.27
N GLN A 284 -32.40 15.32 18.76
CA GLN A 284 -33.28 14.42 19.53
C GLN A 284 -33.81 15.07 20.80
N GLU A 285 -33.01 15.87 21.50
CA GLU A 285 -33.48 16.59 22.69
C GLU A 285 -34.45 17.72 22.34
N LEU A 286 -34.16 18.49 21.29
CA LEU A 286 -35.06 19.56 20.84
C LEU A 286 -36.42 19.03 20.41
N ILE A 287 -36.47 17.84 19.79
CA ILE A 287 -37.74 17.16 19.46
C ILE A 287 -38.52 16.87 20.76
N LYS A 288 -37.87 16.30 21.78
CA LYS A 288 -38.51 16.02 23.08
C LYS A 288 -39.00 17.28 23.79
N GLU A 289 -38.24 18.38 23.75
CA GLU A 289 -38.66 19.66 24.32
C GLU A 289 -39.84 20.26 23.56
N ASN A 290 -39.83 20.19 22.22
CA ASN A 290 -40.92 20.67 21.38
C ASN A 290 -42.22 19.89 21.60
N ASP A 291 -42.16 18.56 21.76
CA ASP A 291 -43.34 17.73 22.01
C ASP A 291 -43.99 18.09 23.36
N LYS A 292 -43.18 18.33 24.40
CA LYS A 292 -43.67 18.83 25.69
C LYS A 292 -44.27 20.22 25.59
N LEU A 293 -43.72 21.09 24.75
CA LEU A 293 -44.27 22.43 24.54
C LEU A 293 -45.61 22.36 23.80
N LYS A 294 -45.76 21.49 22.81
CA LYS A 294 -47.03 21.24 22.12
C LYS A 294 -48.10 20.70 23.06
N GLU A 295 -47.78 19.70 23.87
CA GLU A 295 -48.72 19.16 24.88
C GLU A 295 -49.22 20.25 25.84
N ARG A 296 -48.32 21.12 26.30
CA ARG A 296 -48.68 22.26 27.16
C ARG A 296 -49.56 23.29 26.44
N LEU A 297 -49.29 23.54 25.16
CA LEU A 297 -50.08 24.45 24.35
C LEU A 297 -51.49 23.90 24.15
N ASP A 298 -51.63 22.61 23.81
CA ASP A 298 -52.92 21.95 23.62
C ASP A 298 -53.79 22.02 24.90
N ILE A 299 -53.18 21.82 26.08
CA ILE A 299 -53.87 21.97 27.37
C ILE A 299 -54.35 23.42 27.56
N LEU A 300 -53.53 24.41 27.23
CA LEU A 300 -53.88 25.83 27.38
C LEU A 300 -54.97 26.27 26.40
N GLU A 301 -54.96 25.76 25.16
CA GLU A 301 -55.95 26.09 24.13
C GLU A 301 -57.29 25.36 24.33
N SER A 302 -57.31 24.28 25.12
CA SER A 302 -58.53 23.54 25.46
C SER A 302 -59.34 24.12 26.64
N ASN A 303 -58.81 25.14 27.34
CA ASN A 303 -59.47 25.83 28.46
C ASN A 303 -60.03 27.19 28.03
#